data_AF-A0A059LS24-F1
#
_entry.id   AF-A0A059LS24-F1
#
_cell.length_a   1.000
_cell.length_b   1.000
_cell.length_c   1.000
_cell.angle_alpha   90.00
_cell.angle_beta   90.00
_cell.angle_gamma   90.00
#
_symmetry.space_group_name_H-M   'P 1'
#
loop_
_entity.id
_entity.type
_entity.pdbx_description
1 polymer ?
#
loop_
_entity_poly.entity_id
_entity_poly.type
_entity_poly.pdbx_seq_one_letter_code
_entity_poly.pdbx_strand_id
1 'polypeptide(L)'
;FTAKKFTAFGSGAIDLYAYDIIIDKLTLECSGSSTMDIRGSIGSAKVTTSGLVDISLANVTGPVEVNAREASEIFIEAESDSAEGVVITGTTEDASKVQHAGGRCALSNQIFSSGCNEAAVPSHTVEPLVWTRGITIIEAFSCHGHTGISASSFIRP
;
A
#
# COMPACT_ATOMS: atom_id res chain seq x y z
N PHE A 1 13.09 -2.94 -8.18
CA PHE A 1 13.11 -4.25 -7.48
C PHE A 1 11.97 -5.10 -8.03
N THR A 2 12.17 -6.40 -8.27
CA THR A 2 11.12 -7.26 -8.86
C THR A 2 10.82 -8.45 -7.98
N ALA A 3 9.55 -8.67 -7.64
CA ALA A 3 9.13 -9.80 -6.82
C ALA A 3 7.74 -10.33 -7.18
N LYS A 4 7.50 -11.63 -6.99
CA LYS A 4 6.13 -12.18 -7.12
C LYS A 4 5.22 -11.76 -5.98
N LYS A 5 5.79 -11.59 -4.79
CA LYS A 5 5.10 -11.19 -3.58
C LYS A 5 6.02 -10.28 -2.78
N PHE A 6 5.43 -9.24 -2.21
CA PHE A 6 6.09 -8.39 -1.24
C PHE A 6 5.11 -8.09 -0.14
N THR A 7 5.57 -8.31 1.09
CA THR A 7 4.76 -8.09 2.28
C THR A 7 5.52 -7.22 3.26
N ALA A 8 4.92 -6.11 3.67
CA ALA A 8 5.45 -5.25 4.72
C ALA A 8 4.47 -5.25 5.91
N PHE A 9 5.02 -5.51 7.09
CA PHE A 9 4.32 -5.41 8.36
C PHE A 9 4.97 -4.34 9.21
N GLY A 10 4.14 -3.47 9.81
CA GLY A 10 4.62 -2.39 10.64
C GLY A 10 3.73 -2.15 11.86
N SER A 11 4.36 -1.89 13.00
CA SER A 11 3.69 -1.33 14.18
C SER A 11 4.50 -0.16 14.76
N GLY A 12 3.81 0.91 15.14
CA GLY A 12 4.42 2.12 15.69
C GLY A 12 4.69 3.19 14.63
N ALA A 13 5.81 3.90 14.77
CA ALA A 13 6.24 4.97 13.86
C ALA A 13 7.11 4.42 12.73
N ILE A 14 6.55 4.22 11.54
CA ILE A 14 7.25 3.57 10.41
C ILE A 14 7.01 4.34 9.12
N ASP A 15 8.09 4.62 8.40
CA ASP A 15 8.00 5.12 7.03
C ASP A 15 8.57 4.11 6.05
N LEU A 16 7.88 3.83 4.94
CA LEU A 16 8.32 2.97 3.84
C LEU A 16 8.22 3.70 2.50
N TYR A 17 9.33 3.82 1.79
CA TYR A 17 9.35 4.39 0.45
C TYR A 17 9.93 3.37 -0.53
N ALA A 18 9.11 2.90 -1.48
CA ALA A 18 9.48 1.87 -2.44
C ALA A 18 9.14 2.31 -3.87
N TYR A 19 10.14 2.76 -4.62
CA TYR A 19 9.99 3.25 -6.00
C TYR A 19 10.58 2.27 -7.02
N ASP A 20 10.11 2.37 -8.27
CA ASP A 20 10.53 1.55 -9.41
C ASP A 20 10.50 0.03 -9.10
N ILE A 21 9.42 -0.38 -8.45
CA ILE A 21 9.16 -1.79 -8.10
C ILE A 21 8.27 -2.47 -9.15
N ILE A 22 8.40 -3.79 -9.29
CA ILE A 22 7.52 -4.63 -10.10
C ILE A 22 7.08 -5.79 -9.21
N ILE A 23 5.81 -5.79 -8.81
CA ILE A 23 5.29 -6.71 -7.80
C ILE A 23 3.94 -7.27 -8.24
N ASP A 24 3.80 -8.60 -8.34
CA ASP A 24 2.51 -9.20 -8.71
C ASP A 24 1.47 -9.08 -7.59
N LYS A 25 1.92 -9.23 -6.32
CA LYS A 25 1.07 -9.18 -5.13
C LYS A 25 1.74 -8.39 -3.99
N LEU A 26 1.12 -7.29 -3.62
CA LEU A 26 1.51 -6.43 -2.50
C LEU A 26 0.61 -6.70 -1.30
N THR A 27 1.19 -6.91 -0.12
CA THR A 27 0.43 -6.93 1.14
C THR A 27 1.04 -5.93 2.11
N LEU A 28 0.25 -4.98 2.58
CA LEU A 28 0.61 -4.00 3.60
C LEU A 28 -0.26 -4.19 4.82
N GLU A 29 0.36 -4.37 5.98
CA GLU A 29 -0.35 -4.41 7.27
C GLU A 29 0.36 -3.52 8.27
N CYS A 30 -0.30 -2.41 8.63
CA CYS A 30 0.33 -1.32 9.36
C CYS A 30 -0.55 -0.88 10.51
N SER A 31 0.07 -0.64 11.67
CA SER A 31 -0.60 -0.13 12.85
C SER A 31 0.19 1.00 13.49
N GLY A 32 -0.48 2.02 14.03
CA GLY A 32 0.18 3.12 14.74
C GLY A 32 0.22 4.41 13.92
N SER A 33 1.41 4.98 13.72
CA SER A 33 1.60 6.21 12.93
C SER A 33 2.57 5.92 11.80
N SER A 34 2.13 5.82 10.55
CA SER A 34 3.00 5.32 9.49
C SER A 34 2.75 5.99 8.16
N THR A 35 3.81 6.17 7.37
CA THR A 35 3.74 6.66 6.00
C THR A 35 4.26 5.59 5.05
N MET A 36 3.51 5.23 4.02
CA MET A 36 3.99 4.31 2.99
C MET A 36 3.73 4.86 1.60
N ASP A 37 4.76 4.98 0.79
CA ASP A 37 4.64 5.39 -0.61
C ASP A 37 5.31 4.34 -1.48
N ILE A 38 4.49 3.64 -2.27
CA ILE A 38 4.91 2.49 -3.07
C ILE A 38 4.51 2.73 -4.51
N ARG A 39 5.50 2.79 -5.40
CA ARG A 39 5.31 3.12 -6.81
C ARG A 39 6.02 2.17 -7.74
N GLY A 40 5.30 1.75 -8.78
CA GLY A 40 5.80 0.90 -9.83
C GLY A 40 4.69 -0.01 -10.32
N SER A 41 5.02 -1.08 -11.05
CA SER A 41 4.00 -1.99 -11.56
C SER A 41 3.47 -2.90 -10.44
N ILE A 42 2.27 -2.63 -9.92
CA ILE A 42 1.65 -3.40 -8.83
C ILE A 42 0.46 -4.20 -9.38
N GLY A 43 0.59 -5.53 -9.46
CA GLY A 43 -0.45 -6.41 -10.04
C GLY A 43 -1.72 -6.52 -9.21
N SER A 44 -1.60 -6.61 -7.88
CA SER A 44 -2.72 -6.62 -6.94
C SER A 44 -2.24 -6.19 -5.57
N ALA A 45 -3.11 -5.61 -4.76
CA ALA A 45 -2.74 -5.13 -3.43
C ALA A 45 -3.78 -5.52 -2.37
N LYS A 46 -3.28 -5.84 -1.18
CA LYS A 46 -4.08 -5.94 0.05
C LYS A 46 -3.50 -4.98 1.08
N VAL A 47 -4.33 -4.09 1.59
CA VAL A 47 -3.95 -3.05 2.53
C VAL A 47 -4.81 -3.18 3.77
N THR A 48 -4.18 -3.37 4.92
CA THR A 48 -4.83 -3.41 6.23
C THR A 48 -4.18 -2.36 7.13
N THR A 49 -4.98 -1.45 7.68
CA THR A 49 -4.45 -0.37 8.54
C THR A 49 -5.25 -0.20 9.83
N SER A 50 -4.55 0.23 10.88
CA SER A 50 -5.12 0.83 12.08
C SER A 50 -4.24 1.99 12.58
N GLY A 51 -4.85 3.03 13.15
CA GLY A 51 -4.15 4.24 13.56
C GLY A 51 -4.12 5.35 12.51
N LEU A 52 -3.11 6.22 12.64
CA LEU A 52 -2.81 7.37 11.79
C LEU A 52 -1.85 6.95 10.68
N VAL A 53 -2.38 6.31 9.65
CA VAL A 53 -1.57 5.68 8.59
C VAL A 53 -1.87 6.31 7.24
N ASP A 54 -0.85 6.81 6.58
CA ASP A 54 -0.92 7.39 5.24
C ASP A 54 -0.28 6.42 4.23
N ILE A 55 -1.05 5.93 3.25
CA ILE A 55 -0.57 5.01 2.21
C ILE A 55 -0.82 5.60 0.83
N SER A 56 0.18 5.55 -0.02
CA SER A 56 0.12 5.89 -1.44
C SER A 56 0.59 4.69 -2.27
N LEU A 57 -0.28 4.18 -3.14
CA LEU A 57 0.04 3.15 -4.13
C LEU A 57 -0.10 3.75 -5.53
N ALA A 58 0.95 3.73 -6.34
CA ALA A 58 0.93 4.24 -7.71
C ALA A 58 1.16 3.14 -8.75
N ASN A 59 0.47 3.27 -9.90
CA ASN A 59 0.52 2.34 -11.04
C ASN A 59 0.04 0.91 -10.70
N VAL A 60 -1.10 0.82 -10.01
CA VAL A 60 -1.77 -0.46 -9.75
C VAL A 60 -2.50 -0.95 -10.99
N THR A 61 -2.34 -2.21 -11.36
CA THR A 61 -2.87 -2.79 -12.62
C THR A 61 -3.99 -3.82 -12.40
N GLY A 62 -4.23 -4.22 -11.16
CA GLY A 62 -5.29 -5.18 -10.82
C GLY A 62 -5.99 -4.88 -9.49
N PRO A 63 -6.69 -5.86 -8.90
CA PRO A 63 -7.61 -5.61 -7.80
C PRO A 63 -6.90 -5.17 -6.53
N VAL A 64 -7.60 -4.31 -5.76
CA VAL A 64 -7.14 -3.82 -4.46
C VAL A 64 -8.19 -4.13 -3.38
N GLU A 65 -7.76 -4.73 -2.28
CA GLU A 65 -8.56 -4.92 -1.07
C GLU A 65 -8.04 -3.99 0.03
N VAL A 66 -8.90 -3.13 0.58
CA VAL A 66 -8.58 -2.17 1.63
C VAL A 66 -9.43 -2.46 2.87
N ASN A 67 -8.78 -2.67 4.00
CA ASN A 67 -9.41 -2.78 5.31
C ASN A 67 -8.79 -1.71 6.22
N ALA A 68 -9.40 -0.53 6.26
CA ALA A 68 -8.91 0.61 7.01
C ALA A 68 -9.81 0.94 8.20
N ARG A 69 -9.20 1.29 9.34
CA ARG A 69 -9.88 1.67 10.58
C ARG A 69 -9.23 2.92 11.18
N GLU A 70 -9.89 3.53 12.16
CA GLU A 70 -9.41 4.72 12.86
C GLU A 70 -9.22 5.94 11.94
N ALA A 71 -7.99 6.41 11.70
CA ALA A 71 -7.71 7.68 11.01
C ALA A 71 -6.66 7.49 9.91
N SER A 72 -6.85 6.45 9.09
CA SER A 72 -5.96 6.15 7.96
C SER A 72 -6.38 6.89 6.68
N GLU A 73 -5.40 7.36 5.92
CA GLU A 73 -5.58 7.95 4.59
C GLU A 73 -4.91 7.09 3.53
N ILE A 74 -5.68 6.59 2.57
CA ILE A 74 -5.16 5.67 1.55
C ILE A 74 -5.44 6.24 0.18
N PHE A 75 -4.40 6.42 -0.63
CA PHE A 75 -4.46 6.86 -2.01
C PHE A 75 -4.04 5.73 -2.96
N ILE A 76 -4.85 5.45 -3.98
CA ILE A 76 -4.60 4.40 -4.98
C ILE A 76 -4.69 4.99 -6.38
N GLU A 77 -3.59 5.02 -7.10
CA GLU A 77 -3.55 5.34 -8.52
C GLU A 77 -3.48 4.07 -9.35
N ALA A 78 -4.51 3.87 -10.18
CA ALA A 78 -4.52 2.84 -11.20
C ALA A 78 -3.65 3.26 -12.39
N GLU A 79 -2.92 2.30 -12.98
CA GLU A 79 -2.20 2.55 -14.23
C GLU A 79 -3.20 2.84 -15.35
N SER A 80 -2.94 3.88 -16.14
CA SER A 80 -3.90 4.42 -17.12
C SER A 80 -4.42 3.37 -18.11
N ASP A 81 -3.55 2.47 -18.57
CA ASP A 81 -3.89 1.45 -19.57
C ASP A 81 -4.73 0.30 -18.99
N SER A 82 -4.75 0.13 -17.67
CA SER A 82 -5.46 -0.95 -16.96
C SER A 82 -6.53 -0.45 -15.99
N ALA A 83 -6.77 0.86 -15.95
CA ALA A 83 -7.66 1.51 -14.99
C ALA A 83 -9.07 0.91 -14.92
N GLU A 84 -9.68 0.51 -16.04
CA GLU A 84 -11.03 -0.09 -16.03
C GLU A 84 -11.10 -1.45 -15.28
N GLY A 85 -9.98 -2.17 -15.25
CA GLY A 85 -9.84 -3.47 -14.60
C GLY A 85 -9.53 -3.40 -13.10
N VAL A 86 -9.08 -2.26 -12.61
CA VAL A 86 -8.77 -2.05 -11.19
C VAL A 86 -10.08 -1.85 -10.41
N VAL A 87 -10.32 -2.72 -9.45
CA VAL A 87 -11.46 -2.62 -8.53
C VAL A 87 -10.94 -2.56 -7.09
N ILE A 88 -11.30 -1.49 -6.39
CA ILE A 88 -10.96 -1.24 -5.00
C ILE A 88 -12.14 -1.68 -4.13
N THR A 89 -11.91 -2.65 -3.26
CA THR A 89 -12.94 -3.30 -2.43
C THR A 89 -12.51 -3.35 -0.97
N GLY A 90 -13.41 -3.73 -0.07
CA GLY A 90 -13.13 -3.90 1.36
C GLY A 90 -13.93 -2.93 2.22
N THR A 91 -13.39 -2.59 3.39
CA THR A 91 -14.10 -1.80 4.41
C THR A 91 -13.28 -0.62 4.90
N THR A 92 -13.96 0.51 5.07
CA THR A 92 -13.45 1.70 5.79
C THR A 92 -14.33 1.93 7.00
N GLU A 93 -13.71 2.09 8.16
CA GLU A 93 -14.38 2.39 9.42
C GLU A 93 -13.85 3.70 10.03
N ASP A 94 -14.58 4.26 10.99
CA ASP A 94 -14.23 5.50 11.71
C ASP A 94 -13.97 6.71 10.77
N ALA A 95 -12.83 7.38 10.94
CA ALA A 95 -12.41 8.54 10.16
C ALA A 95 -11.48 8.16 8.99
N SER A 96 -11.35 6.87 8.67
CA SER A 96 -10.51 6.43 7.56
C SER A 96 -11.08 6.87 6.21
N LYS A 97 -10.21 7.19 5.25
CA LYS A 97 -10.62 7.63 3.91
C LYS A 97 -9.80 6.92 2.84
N VAL A 98 -10.46 6.61 1.73
CA VAL A 98 -9.80 6.06 0.53
C VAL A 98 -10.02 7.04 -0.61
N GLN A 99 -8.94 7.38 -1.30
CA GLN A 99 -8.96 8.19 -2.50
C GLN A 99 -8.37 7.38 -3.64
N HIS A 100 -8.88 7.59 -4.85
CA HIS A 100 -8.37 6.89 -6.02
C HIS A 100 -8.29 7.78 -7.26
N ALA A 101 -7.32 7.48 -8.13
CA ALA A 101 -7.20 8.03 -9.47
C ALA A 101 -7.26 6.89 -10.48
N GLY A 102 -8.30 6.88 -11.32
CA GLY A 102 -8.65 5.70 -12.12
C GLY A 102 -9.19 4.55 -11.26
N GLY A 103 -9.52 3.42 -11.87
CA GLY A 103 -10.17 2.32 -11.15
C GLY A 103 -11.64 2.57 -10.84
N ARG A 104 -12.28 1.54 -10.28
CA ARG A 104 -13.62 1.62 -9.71
C ARG A 104 -13.57 1.30 -8.23
N CYS A 105 -14.32 2.03 -7.43
CA CYS A 105 -14.40 1.78 -6.00
C CYS A 105 -15.74 1.19 -5.56
N ALA A 106 -15.67 0.14 -4.75
CA ALA A 106 -16.81 -0.64 -4.26
C ALA A 106 -16.60 -1.07 -2.79
N LEU A 107 -16.30 -0.11 -1.91
CA LEU A 107 -16.18 -0.35 -0.46
C LEU A 107 -17.57 -0.60 0.18
N SER A 108 -17.65 -1.59 1.07
CA SER A 108 -18.92 -2.10 1.62
C SER A 108 -19.37 -1.47 2.95
N ASN A 109 -18.66 -0.47 3.47
CA ASN A 109 -19.06 0.26 4.68
C ASN A 109 -18.55 1.71 4.62
N GLN A 110 -19.47 2.69 4.61
CA GLN A 110 -19.15 4.12 4.54
C GLN A 110 -19.90 4.85 5.66
N ILE A 111 -19.24 5.10 6.79
CA ILE A 111 -19.82 5.91 7.87
C ILE A 111 -19.57 7.38 7.51
N PHE A 112 -20.57 8.05 6.92
CA PHE A 112 -20.80 9.50 6.69
C PHE A 112 -19.67 10.46 6.24
N SER A 113 -18.39 10.15 6.44
CA SER A 113 -17.20 10.91 6.02
C SER A 113 -16.09 10.00 5.45
N SER A 114 -16.15 8.68 5.71
CA SER A 114 -15.27 7.66 5.14
C SER A 114 -15.71 7.30 3.72
N GLY A 115 -15.45 8.20 2.77
CA GLY A 115 -15.77 7.99 1.36
C GLY A 115 -14.62 7.31 0.63
N CYS A 116 -14.97 6.51 -0.38
CA CYS A 116 -14.04 6.21 -1.46
C CYS A 116 -14.26 7.22 -2.57
N ASN A 117 -13.37 8.21 -2.68
CA ASN A 117 -13.56 9.35 -3.56
C ASN A 117 -12.55 9.35 -4.70
N GLU A 118 -13.02 9.66 -5.90
CA GLU A 118 -12.11 9.96 -7.00
C GLU A 118 -11.39 11.29 -6.72
N ALA A 119 -10.09 11.30 -6.90
CA ALA A 119 -9.23 12.46 -6.69
C ALA A 119 -8.17 12.54 -7.80
N ALA A 120 -7.65 13.76 -8.05
CA ALA A 120 -6.51 13.91 -8.92
C ALA A 120 -5.27 13.22 -8.31
N VAL A 121 -4.40 12.69 -9.17
CA VAL A 121 -3.09 12.16 -8.73
C VAL A 121 -2.35 13.28 -7.97
N PRO A 122 -1.99 13.07 -6.69
CA PRO A 122 -1.31 14.09 -5.93
C PRO A 122 0.05 14.39 -6.57
N SER A 123 0.40 15.67 -6.64
CA SER A 123 1.72 16.09 -7.09
C SER A 123 2.75 15.67 -6.04
N HIS A 124 3.49 14.61 -6.32
CA HIS A 124 4.54 14.14 -5.44
C HIS A 124 5.92 14.38 -6.05
N THR A 125 6.84 14.91 -5.25
CA THR A 125 8.26 14.92 -5.57
C THR A 125 8.77 13.48 -5.49
N VAL A 126 9.37 12.97 -6.57
CA VAL A 126 10.01 11.64 -6.55
C VAL A 126 11.22 11.72 -5.63
N GLU A 127 11.15 11.06 -4.47
CA GLU A 127 12.29 10.88 -3.59
C GLU A 127 13.05 9.60 -3.98
N PRO A 128 14.38 9.53 -3.80
CA PRO A 128 15.15 8.32 -4.04
C PRO A 128 14.65 7.18 -3.14
N LEU A 129 14.86 5.92 -3.56
CA LEU A 129 14.51 4.73 -2.78
C LEU A 129 15.15 4.79 -1.38
N VAL A 130 14.35 5.06 -0.34
CA VAL A 130 14.79 5.03 1.06
C VAL A 130 14.07 3.91 1.81
N TRP A 131 14.83 2.87 2.16
CA TRP A 131 14.38 1.88 3.14
C TRP A 131 14.65 2.42 4.55
N THR A 132 13.62 2.96 5.20
CA THR A 132 13.72 3.48 6.57
C THR A 132 13.49 2.41 7.64
N ARG A 133 13.98 2.69 8.85
CA ARG A 133 14.04 1.79 10.01
C ARG A 133 12.65 1.31 10.46
N GLY A 134 12.58 0.13 11.08
CA GLY A 134 11.37 -0.38 11.76
C GLY A 134 10.51 -1.33 10.91
N ILE A 135 10.88 -1.58 9.66
CA ILE A 135 10.16 -2.50 8.77
C ILE A 135 10.76 -3.90 8.91
N THR A 136 9.93 -4.87 9.29
CA THR A 136 10.30 -6.29 9.14
C THR A 136 9.88 -6.74 7.74
N ILE A 137 10.85 -6.90 6.84
CA ILE A 137 10.62 -7.55 5.54
C ILE A 137 10.67 -9.06 5.79
N ILE A 138 9.49 -9.68 5.90
CA ILE A 138 9.40 -11.12 6.19
C ILE A 138 9.81 -11.94 4.96
N GLU A 139 9.42 -11.51 3.75
CA GLU A 139 9.77 -12.20 2.51
C GLU A 139 9.85 -11.25 1.29
N ALA A 140 10.92 -11.37 0.51
CA ALA A 140 11.07 -10.77 -0.81
C ALA A 140 11.59 -11.85 -1.78
N PHE A 141 10.78 -12.27 -2.76
CA PHE A 141 11.16 -13.31 -3.72
C PHE A 141 11.30 -12.75 -5.13
N SER A 142 12.55 -12.55 -5.57
CA SER A 142 12.85 -12.23 -6.98
C SER A 142 13.01 -13.51 -7.80
N CYS A 143 12.22 -13.66 -8.85
CA CYS A 143 12.53 -14.65 -9.89
C CYS A 143 13.46 -13.96 -10.90
N HIS A 144 14.78 -14.04 -10.67
CA HIS A 144 15.90 -14.07 -11.62
C HIS A 144 17.19 -13.97 -10.77
N GLY A 145 17.81 -15.14 -10.48
CA GLY A 145 19.14 -15.24 -9.87
C GLY A 145 19.25 -14.81 -8.40
N HIS A 146 19.19 -15.78 -7.48
CA HIS A 146 19.63 -15.74 -6.07
C HIS A 146 19.89 -14.36 -5.42
N THR A 147 18.94 -13.89 -4.60
CA THR A 147 19.20 -13.41 -3.22
C THR A 147 17.88 -13.44 -2.44
N GLY A 148 17.78 -14.33 -1.44
CA GLY A 148 16.76 -14.23 -0.41
C GLY A 148 17.29 -13.33 0.70
N ILE A 149 16.58 -12.25 1.01
CA ILE A 149 16.81 -11.49 2.24
C ILE A 149 15.79 -12.02 3.25
N SER A 150 16.25 -12.90 4.13
CA SER A 150 15.58 -13.20 5.39
C SER A 150 16.08 -12.17 6.40
N ALA A 151 15.24 -11.21 6.78
CA ALA A 151 15.52 -10.32 7.89
C ALA A 151 14.70 -10.79 9.10
N SER A 152 15.27 -11.70 9.89
CA SER A 152 14.79 -11.96 11.25
C SER A 152 15.44 -10.96 12.21
N SER A 153 14.90 -9.76 12.32
CA SER A 153 15.22 -8.90 13.48
C SER A 153 14.23 -9.17 14.60
N PHE A 154 14.58 -10.13 15.47
CA PHE A 154 14.07 -10.11 16.83
C PHE A 154 14.75 -8.94 17.56
N ILE A 155 13.98 -7.92 17.92
CA ILE A 155 14.31 -7.08 19.07
C ILE A 155 13.15 -7.25 20.04
N ARG A 156 13.34 -8.12 21.04
CA ARG A 156 12.54 -8.13 22.27
C ARG A 156 13.34 -7.39 23.36
N PRO A 157 12.64 -6.77 24.33
CA PRO A 157 13.15 -5.74 25.23
C PRO A 157 14.29 -6.19 26.14
#